data_AF-A0A7C6ASP0-F1
#
_entry.id   AF-A0A7C6ASP0-F1
#
_cell.length_a   1.000
_cell.length_b   1.000
_cell.length_c   1.000
_cell.angle_alpha   90.00
_cell.angle_beta   90.00
_cell.angle_gamma   90.00
#
_symmetry.space_group_name_H-M   'P 1'
#
loop_
_entity.id
_entity.type
_entity.pdbx_description
1 polymer ?
#
loop_
_entity_poly.entity_id
_entity_poly.type
_entity_poly.pdbx_seq_one_letter_code
_entity_poly.pdbx_strand_id
1 'polypeptide(L)'
;MSQEMHEGFLRLCQALGEDLDSPVCRRLQKHIAECPQCRIVFDTVRQTIRLYRAADQPSSVPGDVEERLFRVLKLDGSHPS
;
A
#
# COMPACT_ATOMS: atom_id res chain seq x y z
N MET A 1 17.87 1.40 -0.48
CA MET A 1 16.63 1.74 0.25
C MET A 1 15.78 0.49 0.36
N SER A 2 15.21 0.18 1.52
CA SER A 2 14.40 -1.04 1.71
C SER A 2 13.10 -0.97 0.88
N GLN A 3 12.72 -2.08 0.25
CA GLN A 3 11.54 -2.21 -0.62
C GLN A 3 10.25 -1.72 0.05
N GLU A 4 10.12 -1.96 1.35
CA GLU A 4 8.94 -1.57 2.14
C GLU A 4 8.85 -0.06 2.42
N MET A 5 9.97 0.68 2.35
CA MET A 5 9.94 2.14 2.47
C MET A 5 9.33 2.77 1.21
N HIS A 6 9.47 2.11 0.06
CA HIS A 6 8.97 2.59 -1.23
C HIS A 6 7.44 2.53 -1.30
N GLU A 7 6.82 1.42 -0.86
CA GLU A 7 5.35 1.27 -0.90
C GLU A 7 4.64 2.28 0.03
N GLY A 8 5.13 2.42 1.27
CA GLY A 8 4.53 3.36 2.22
C GLY A 8 4.62 4.82 1.73
N PHE A 9 5.71 5.16 1.06
CA PHE A 9 5.91 6.51 0.55
C PHE A 9 5.08 6.77 -0.72
N LEU A 10 4.93 5.78 -1.59
CA LEU A 10 4.03 5.85 -2.75
C LEU A 10 2.58 6.14 -2.33
N ARG A 11 2.07 5.42 -1.31
CA ARG A 11 0.72 5.65 -0.78
C ARG A 11 0.55 7.05 -0.19
N LEU A 12 1.58 7.58 0.46
CA LEU A 12 1.57 8.94 1.00
C LEU A 12 1.47 9.98 -0.13
N CYS A 13 2.26 9.82 -1.19
CA CYS A 13 2.18 10.68 -2.38
C CYS A 13 0.81 10.63 -3.05
N GLN A 14 0.27 9.42 -3.26
CA GLN A 14 -1.08 9.24 -3.82
C GLN A 14 -2.17 9.89 -2.96
N ALA A 15 -2.08 9.80 -1.63
CA ALA A 15 -3.03 10.45 -0.72
C ALA A 15 -2.98 11.98 -0.79
N LEU A 16 -1.84 12.54 -1.19
CA LEU A 16 -1.66 13.96 -1.46
C LEU A 16 -2.11 14.35 -2.88
N GLY A 17 -2.51 13.39 -3.72
CA GLY A 17 -2.85 13.61 -5.14
C GLY A 17 -1.60 13.88 -6.00
N GLU A 18 -0.43 13.48 -5.54
CA GLU A 18 0.86 13.78 -6.16
C GLU A 18 1.52 12.50 -6.71
N ASP A 19 2.21 12.63 -7.84
CA ASP A 19 3.09 11.58 -8.34
C ASP A 19 4.34 11.44 -7.46
N LEU A 20 4.93 10.25 -7.42
CA LEU A 20 6.14 9.98 -6.63
C LEU A 20 7.30 10.93 -7.01
N ASP A 21 7.39 11.26 -8.30
CA ASP A 21 8.38 12.15 -8.88
C ASP A 21 7.95 13.62 -8.86
N SER A 22 6.90 13.98 -8.13
CA SER A 22 6.54 15.39 -8.00
C SER A 22 7.56 16.15 -7.13
N PRO A 23 7.75 17.46 -7.35
CA PRO A 23 8.62 18.27 -6.51
C PRO A 23 8.23 18.23 -5.03
N VAL A 24 6.94 18.08 -4.74
CA VAL A 24 6.42 18.00 -3.36
C VAL A 24 6.83 16.67 -2.74
N CYS A 25 6.63 15.55 -3.44
CA CYS A 25 7.01 14.23 -2.95
C CYS A 25 8.52 14.09 -2.75
N ARG A 26 9.36 14.58 -3.67
CA ARG A 26 10.82 14.58 -3.44
C ARG A 26 11.24 15.37 -2.20
N ARG A 27 10.65 16.56 -1.97
CA ARG A 27 10.95 17.35 -0.76
C ARG A 27 10.50 16.65 0.51
N LEU A 28 9.32 16.03 0.48
CA LEU A 28 8.78 15.28 1.61
C LEU A 28 9.64 14.06 1.94
N GLN A 29 10.09 13.33 0.92
CA GLN A 29 10.99 12.19 1.09
C GLN A 29 12.28 12.61 1.80
N LYS A 30 12.88 13.71 1.32
CA LYS A 30 14.07 14.30 1.94
C LYS A 30 13.80 14.70 3.39
N HIS A 31 12.70 15.37 3.66
CA HIS A 31 12.34 15.80 5.01
C HIS A 31 12.17 14.62 5.97
N ILE A 32 11.47 13.56 5.57
CA ILE A 32 11.30 12.36 6.39
C ILE A 32 12.64 11.64 6.63
N ALA A 33 13.58 11.72 5.67
CA ALA A 33 14.91 11.15 5.84
C ALA A 33 15.79 11.95 6.82
N GLU A 34 15.63 13.28 6.86
CA GLU A 34 16.48 14.19 7.65
C GLU A 34 15.89 14.58 9.01
N CYS A 35 14.58 14.43 9.22
CA CYS A 35 13.88 14.79 10.45
C CYS A 35 13.51 13.54 11.28
N PRO A 36 14.17 13.29 12.42
CA PRO A 36 13.90 12.12 13.25
C PRO A 36 12.45 12.02 13.74
N GLN A 37 11.83 13.15 14.06
CA GLN A 37 10.44 13.21 14.53
C GLN A 37 9.47 12.70 13.46
N CYS A 38 9.62 13.19 12.22
CA CYS A 38 8.79 12.78 11.09
C CYS A 38 9.06 11.34 10.68
N ARG A 39 10.31 10.88 10.78
CA ARG A 39 10.69 9.48 10.59
C ARG A 39 9.91 8.57 11.53
N ILE A 40 9.89 8.89 12.83
CA ILE A 40 9.17 8.11 13.84
C ILE A 40 7.68 8.05 13.53
N VAL A 41 7.05 9.18 13.20
CA VAL A 41 5.63 9.21 12.84
C VAL A 41 5.35 8.32 11.63
N PHE A 42 6.14 8.44 10.57
CA PHE A 42 5.98 7.64 9.35
C PHE A 42 6.13 6.13 9.63
N ASP A 43 7.16 5.76 10.36
CA ASP A 43 7.42 4.36 10.73
C ASP A 43 6.30 3.82 11.64
N THR A 44 5.75 4.64 12.53
CA THR A 44 4.63 4.26 13.43
C THR A 44 3.36 4.00 12.64
N VAL A 45 2.98 4.90 11.71
CA VAL A 45 1.80 4.71 10.85
C VAL A 45 1.96 3.44 10.01
N ARG A 46 3.14 3.20 9.43
CA ARG A 46 3.45 1.98 8.69
C ARG A 46 3.31 0.74 9.57
N GLN A 47 3.80 0.78 10.81
CA GLN A 47 3.67 -0.33 11.74
C GLN A 47 2.20 -0.60 12.10
N THR A 48 1.40 0.44 12.32
CA THR A 48 -0.04 0.30 12.56
C THR A 48 -0.74 -0.41 11.40
N ILE A 49 -0.48 0.00 10.15
CA ILE A 49 -1.06 -0.64 8.96
C ILE A 49 -0.71 -2.14 8.90
N ARG A 50 0.54 -2.49 9.20
CA ARG A 50 0.98 -3.89 9.22
C ARG A 50 0.24 -4.72 10.26
N LEU A 51 0.10 -4.17 11.47
CA LEU A 51 -0.61 -4.85 12.54
C LEU A 51 -2.08 -5.10 12.18
N TYR A 52 -2.76 -4.11 11.58
CA TYR A 52 -4.13 -4.29 11.09
C TYR A 52 -4.22 -5.37 10.00
N ARG A 53 -3.33 -5.35 9.00
CA ARG A 53 -3.31 -6.39 7.95
C ARG A 53 -3.04 -7.79 8.48
N ALA A 54 -2.22 -7.91 9.53
CA ALA A 54 -1.90 -9.20 10.15
C ALA A 54 -3.00 -9.69 11.09
N ALA A 55 -3.73 -8.76 11.73
CA ALA A 55 -4.87 -9.06 12.58
C ALA A 55 -6.12 -9.42 11.77
N ASP A 56 -6.24 -8.89 10.55
CA ASP A 56 -7.27 -9.27 9.60
C ASP A 56 -6.98 -10.70 9.10
N GLN A 57 -7.61 -11.69 9.73
CA GLN A 57 -7.58 -13.05 9.20
C GLN A 57 -8.33 -13.03 7.87
N PRO A 58 -7.73 -13.50 6.76
CA PRO A 58 -8.45 -13.54 5.49
C PRO A 58 -9.68 -14.43 5.67
N SER A 59 -10.85 -13.81 5.72
CA SER A 59 -12.10 -14.54 5.59
C SER A 59 -12.06 -15.24 4.23
N SER A 60 -12.22 -16.56 4.20
CA SER A 60 -12.29 -17.28 2.93
C SER A 60 -13.37 -16.66 2.06
N VAL A 61 -12.98 -16.07 0.94
CA VAL A 61 -13.93 -15.56 -0.04
C VAL A 61 -14.67 -16.78 -0.60
N PRO A 62 -16.02 -16.81 -0.55
CA PRO A 62 -16.77 -17.90 -1.17
C PRO A 62 -16.40 -18.02 -2.66
N GLY A 63 -16.12 -19.23 -3.14
CA GLY A 63 -15.61 -19.44 -4.51
C GLY A 63 -16.53 -18.91 -5.60
N ASP A 64 -17.85 -18.88 -5.35
CA ASP A 64 -18.83 -18.31 -6.27
C ASP A 64 -18.70 -16.79 -6.44
N VAL A 65 -18.20 -16.08 -5.42
CA VAL A 65 -17.91 -14.64 -5.50
C VAL A 65 -16.71 -14.39 -6.42
N GLU A 66 -15.67 -15.22 -6.30
CA GLU A 66 -14.49 -15.17 -7.17
C GLU A 66 -14.87 -15.46 -8.63
N GLU A 67 -15.57 -16.57 -8.89
CA GLU A 67 -16.02 -16.94 -10.23
C GLU A 67 -16.86 -15.84 -10.90
N ARG A 68 -17.76 -15.20 -10.15
CA ARG A 68 -18.56 -14.08 -10.65
C ARG A 68 -17.72 -12.87 -11.01
N LEU A 69 -16.71 -12.55 -10.21
CA LEU A 69 -15.79 -11.45 -10.48
C LEU A 69 -15.01 -11.69 -11.77
N PHE A 70 -14.42 -12.87 -11.94
CA PHE A 70 -13.66 -13.23 -13.13
C PHE A 70 -14.52 -13.13 -14.40
N ARG A 71 -15.77 -13.58 -14.34
CA ARG A 71 -16.73 -13.48 -15.45
C ARG A 71 -17.05 -12.03 -15.82
N VAL A 72 -17.27 -11.16 -14.85
CA VAL A 72 -17.54 -9.72 -15.08
C VAL A 72 -16.32 -9.05 -15.73
N LEU A 73 -15.12 -9.42 -15.27
CA LEU A 73 -13.87 -8.90 -15.80
C LEU A 73 -13.45 -9.56 -17.13
N LYS A 74 -14.17 -10.59 -17.61
CA LYS A 74 -13.86 -11.38 -18.81
C LYS A 74 -12.47 -12.02 -18.75
N LEU A 75 -12.10 -12.52 -17.57
CA LEU A 75 -10.82 -13.17 -17.29
C LEU A 75 -10.90 -14.70 -17.35
N ASP A 76 -11.94 -15.22 -18.00
CA ASP A 76 -12.29 -16.62 -18.13
C ASP A 76 -11.07 -17.44 -18.65
N GLY A 77 -10.48 -18.27 -17.77
CA GLY A 77 -9.28 -19.08 -18.07
C GLY A 77 -8.04 -18.80 -17.21
N SER A 78 -8.06 -17.74 -16.38
CA SER A 78 -6.99 -17.42 -15.43
C SER A 78 -7.33 -17.84 -14.00
N HIS A 79 -7.82 -19.07 -13.82
CA HIS A 79 -8.07 -19.62 -12.49
C HIS A 79 -6.73 -19.75 -11.74
N PRO A 80 -6.52 -19.09 -10.59
CA PRO A 80 -5.35 -19.36 -9.77
C PRO A 80 -5.46 -20.79 -9.21
N SER A 81 -4.41 -21.59 -9.40
CA SER A 81 -4.26 -22.92 -8.78
C SER A 81 -3.89 -22.81 -7.30
#